data_AF-A0A6J7VKE6-F1
#
_entry.id   AF-A0A6J7VKE6-F1
#
_cell.length_a   1.000
_cell.length_b   1.000
_cell.length_c   1.000
_cell.angle_alpha   90.00
_cell.angle_beta   90.00
_cell.angle_gamma   90.00
#
_symmetry.space_group_name_H-M   'P 1'
#
loop_
_entity.id
_entity.type
_entity.pdbx_description
1 polymer ?
#
loop_
_entity_poly.entity_id
_entity_poly.type
_entity_poly.pdbx_seq_one_letter_code
_entity_poly.pdbx_strand_id
1 'polypeptide(L)'
;MLASQAELNRPPFDLVEAEQELVGSYHTEYSSIRFALFFVAEFMNSVTMAAIIVTLFLGGPAGPALLGPGWLWGIIWFLLKMTAFLFLFVWVRSTLPRVRYDQLMDLGWKVLIPLSLGWLLLLATFWVARDQHWNGFVTVALGAVVGLTGYGLLKGAIATSKARRLEGVVD
;
A
#
# COMPACT_ATOMS: atom_id res chain seq x y z
N MET A 1 -1.59 2.65 -1.71
CA MET A 1 -2.03 3.35 -0.49
C MET A 1 -1.57 2.66 0.79
N LEU A 2 -1.93 1.40 1.06
CA LEU A 2 -1.43 0.72 2.28
C LEU A 2 0.10 0.54 2.25
N ALA A 3 0.66 0.10 1.13
CA ALA A 3 2.11 -0.04 0.96
C ALA A 3 2.86 1.31 1.08
N SER A 4 2.34 2.37 0.46
CA SER A 4 2.92 3.71 0.56
C SER A 4 2.86 4.27 1.99
N GLN A 5 1.78 3.99 2.74
CA GLN A 5 1.69 4.38 4.15
C GLN A 5 2.67 3.61 5.03
N ALA A 6 2.91 2.32 4.73
CA ALA A 6 3.92 1.53 5.43
C ALA A 6 5.35 2.02 5.14
N GLU A 7 5.64 2.40 3.89
CA GLU A 7 6.95 2.96 3.50
C GLU A 7 7.24 4.32 4.13
N LEU A 8 6.20 5.15 4.32
CA LEU A 8 6.34 6.45 4.95
C LEU A 8 6.70 6.38 6.44
N ASN A 9 6.62 5.20 7.07
CA ASN A 9 6.88 4.99 8.50
C ASN A 9 6.17 6.01 9.40
N ARG A 10 5.00 6.52 8.97
CA ARG A 10 4.16 7.46 9.70
C ARG A 10 3.08 6.70 10.49
N PRO A 11 2.52 7.27 11.58
CA PRO A 11 1.42 6.64 12.31
C PRO A 11 0.27 6.35 11.34
N PRO A 12 -0.26 5.10 11.27
CA PRO A 12 -0.19 4.01 12.25
C PRO A 12 0.96 2.99 12.10
N PHE A 13 1.83 3.12 11.08
CA PHE A 13 2.94 2.20 10.76
C PHE A 13 4.32 2.76 11.18
N ASP A 14 4.32 3.55 12.23
CA ASP A 14 5.52 4.16 12.79
C ASP A 14 6.18 3.19 13.78
N LEU A 15 7.12 2.40 13.26
CA LEU A 15 7.79 1.31 13.98
C LEU A 15 9.30 1.53 14.13
N VAL A 16 9.92 2.34 13.26
CA VAL A 16 11.35 2.65 13.34
C VAL A 16 11.60 3.80 14.32
N GLU A 17 10.70 4.78 14.37
CA GLU A 17 10.75 5.89 15.32
C GLU A 17 10.39 5.40 16.73
N ALA A 18 9.41 4.50 16.81
CA ALA A 18 8.96 3.77 18.00
C ALA A 18 10.03 3.09 18.87
N GLU A 19 10.94 2.32 18.27
CA GLU A 19 12.00 1.62 19.01
C GLU A 19 13.05 2.59 19.57
N GLN A 20 13.07 3.79 19.01
CA GLN A 20 13.94 4.88 19.42
C GLN A 20 13.26 5.87 20.38
N GLU A 21 11.93 5.78 20.62
CA GLU A 21 11.20 6.62 21.61
C GLU A 21 11.66 6.38 23.07
N LEU A 22 12.49 5.36 23.33
CA LEU A 22 13.15 5.16 24.63
C LEU A 22 14.39 6.05 24.85
N VAL A 23 14.96 6.66 23.79
CA VAL A 23 16.13 7.57 23.87
C VAL A 23 15.92 8.89 23.09
N GLY A 24 14.84 9.00 22.31
CA GLY A 24 14.50 10.16 21.50
C GLY A 24 15.45 10.28 20.30
N SER A 25 15.09 9.68 19.17
CA SER A 25 15.82 9.56 17.87
C SER A 25 16.56 10.81 17.35
N TYR A 26 16.36 11.14 16.07
CA TYR A 26 16.87 12.34 15.43
C TYR A 26 16.36 13.64 16.06
N HIS A 27 15.34 13.59 16.92
CA HIS A 27 14.83 14.76 17.66
C HIS A 27 15.81 15.25 18.74
N THR A 28 16.67 14.37 19.28
CA THR A 28 17.70 14.76 20.25
C THR A 28 19.10 14.79 19.64
N GLU A 29 19.34 14.02 18.58
CA GLU A 29 20.66 13.90 17.94
C GLU A 29 20.98 15.04 16.96
N TYR A 30 19.97 15.67 16.34
CA TYR A 30 20.17 16.73 15.34
C TYR A 30 19.62 18.08 15.80
N SER A 31 20.43 19.13 15.66
CA SER A 31 20.03 20.52 15.95
C SER A 31 19.78 21.34 14.68
N SER A 32 18.83 22.27 14.78
CA SER A 32 18.60 23.39 13.85
C SER A 32 18.37 22.96 12.39
N ILE A 33 19.30 23.26 11.47
CA ILE A 33 19.10 23.05 10.03
C ILE A 33 19.02 21.56 9.68
N ARG A 34 19.81 20.71 10.35
CA ARG A 34 19.80 19.26 10.07
C ARG A 34 18.44 18.65 10.44
N PHE A 35 17.88 19.06 11.58
CA PHE A 35 16.53 18.71 12.00
C PHE A 35 15.49 19.17 10.98
N ALA A 36 15.57 20.42 10.51
CA ALA A 36 14.64 20.95 9.51
C ALA A 36 14.69 20.16 8.19
N LEU A 37 15.87 19.75 7.73
CA LEU A 37 16.02 18.95 6.51
C LEU A 37 15.39 17.56 6.64
N PHE A 38 15.49 16.91 7.80
CA PHE A 38 14.80 15.64 8.05
C PHE A 38 13.28 15.80 7.97
N PHE A 39 12.73 16.83 8.61
CA PHE A 39 11.29 17.12 8.54
C PHE A 39 10.82 17.42 7.12
N VAL A 40 11.55 18.25 6.38
CA VAL A 40 11.22 18.58 4.99
C VAL A 40 11.27 17.32 4.12
N ALA A 41 12.28 16.46 4.27
CA ALA A 41 12.40 15.22 3.52
C ALA A 41 11.22 14.26 3.82
N GLU A 42 10.82 14.13 5.08
CA GLU A 42 9.72 13.27 5.49
C GLU A 42 8.36 13.78 4.97
N PHE A 43 8.13 15.10 5.00
CA PHE A 43 6.95 15.72 4.40
C PHE A 43 6.95 15.61 2.87
N MET A 44 8.09 15.83 2.23
CA MET A 44 8.23 15.67 0.78
C MET A 44 7.97 14.24 0.33
N ASN A 45 8.40 13.24 1.10
CA ASN A 45 8.13 11.84 0.78
C ASN A 45 6.61 11.58 0.71
N SER A 46 5.84 12.12 1.67
CA SER A 46 4.37 11.98 1.68
C SER A 46 3.72 12.58 0.44
N VAL A 47 4.20 13.76 0.01
CA VAL A 47 3.73 14.45 -1.20
C VAL A 47 4.10 13.66 -2.47
N THR A 48 5.34 13.18 -2.56
CA THR A 48 5.82 12.38 -3.69
C THR A 48 5.03 11.08 -3.83
N MET A 49 4.78 10.37 -2.72
CA MET A 49 3.96 9.15 -2.73
C MET A 49 2.53 9.42 -3.15
N ALA A 50 1.92 10.52 -2.68
CA ALA A 50 0.59 10.93 -3.14
C ALA A 50 0.59 11.24 -4.66
N ALA A 51 1.62 11.92 -5.16
CA ALA A 51 1.77 12.20 -6.59
C ALA A 51 1.88 10.91 -7.43
N ILE A 52 2.70 9.94 -6.99
CA ILE A 52 2.83 8.62 -7.64
C ILE A 52 1.49 7.88 -7.68
N ILE A 53 0.73 7.90 -6.58
CA ILE A 53 -0.58 7.22 -6.55
C ILE A 53 -1.56 7.89 -7.51
N VAL A 54 -1.58 9.23 -7.55
CA VAL A 54 -2.48 9.97 -8.44
C VAL A 54 -2.14 9.69 -9.91
N THR A 55 -0.86 9.62 -10.27
CA THR A 55 -0.45 9.31 -11.65
C THR A 55 -0.75 7.86 -12.04
N LEU A 56 -0.43 6.89 -11.18
CA LEU A 56 -0.58 5.47 -11.51
C LEU A 56 -2.03 4.98 -11.45
N PHE A 57 -2.83 5.46 -10.50
CA PHE A 57 -4.16 4.88 -10.23
C PHE A 57 -5.32 5.83 -10.54
N LEU A 58 -5.15 7.15 -10.43
CA LEU A 58 -6.25 8.12 -10.60
C LEU A 58 -6.20 8.86 -11.96
N GLY A 59 -5.40 8.35 -12.90
CA GLY A 59 -5.29 8.91 -14.25
C GLY A 59 -4.62 10.28 -14.31
N GLY A 60 -3.84 10.65 -13.28
CA GLY A 60 -3.03 11.87 -13.26
C GLY A 60 -3.84 13.14 -13.56
N PRO A 61 -3.46 13.92 -14.58
CA PRO A 61 -4.10 15.19 -14.94
C PRO A 61 -5.41 15.02 -15.74
N ALA A 62 -5.87 13.79 -16.00
CA ALA A 62 -7.10 13.58 -16.74
C ALA A 62 -8.32 14.09 -15.96
N GLY A 63 -9.05 15.04 -16.54
CA GLY A 63 -10.31 15.57 -16.03
C GLY A 63 -11.02 16.40 -17.10
N PRO A 64 -12.35 16.57 -17.01
CA PRO A 64 -13.10 17.35 -17.99
C PRO A 64 -12.67 18.82 -17.95
N ALA A 65 -12.41 19.38 -19.14
CA ALA A 65 -12.13 20.80 -19.31
C ALA A 65 -13.46 21.55 -19.50
N LEU A 66 -13.82 22.39 -18.53
CA LEU A 66 -15.09 23.12 -18.55
C LEU A 66 -14.96 24.45 -19.32
N LEU A 67 -13.91 25.26 -19.06
CA LEU A 67 -13.72 26.58 -19.69
C LEU A 67 -12.24 27.02 -19.74
N GLY A 68 -11.72 27.42 -20.90
CA GLY A 68 -10.35 27.94 -21.05
C GLY A 68 -9.30 26.89 -21.44
N PRO A 69 -7.99 27.21 -21.36
CA PRO A 69 -6.95 26.36 -21.90
C PRO A 69 -6.82 25.05 -21.10
N GLY A 70 -6.86 23.91 -21.80
CA GLY A 70 -6.93 22.57 -21.19
C GLY A 70 -5.76 22.20 -20.25
N TRP A 71 -4.58 22.82 -20.42
CA TRP A 71 -3.42 22.58 -19.57
C TRP A 71 -3.62 23.04 -18.13
N LEU A 72 -4.35 24.14 -17.92
CA LEU A 72 -4.68 24.66 -16.59
C LEU A 72 -5.61 23.70 -15.83
N TRP A 73 -6.60 23.13 -16.52
CA TRP A 73 -7.50 22.13 -15.93
C TRP A 73 -6.77 20.85 -15.54
N GLY A 74 -5.81 20.41 -16.35
CA GLY A 74 -4.99 19.24 -16.01
C GLY A 74 -4.21 19.43 -14.70
N ILE A 75 -3.62 20.62 -14.50
CA ILE A 75 -2.90 20.96 -13.27
C ILE A 75 -3.84 21.03 -12.07
N ILE A 76 -5.00 21.69 -12.23
CA ILE A 76 -6.00 21.82 -11.16
C ILE A 76 -6.51 20.44 -10.73
N TRP A 77 -6.87 19.57 -11.68
CA TRP A 77 -7.34 18.22 -11.39
C TRP A 77 -6.26 17.36 -10.72
N PHE A 78 -5.02 17.49 -11.16
CA PHE A 78 -3.90 16.78 -10.54
C PHE A 78 -3.70 17.23 -9.08
N LEU A 79 -3.64 18.55 -8.84
CA LEU A 79 -3.51 19.13 -7.50
C LEU A 79 -4.68 18.76 -6.59
N LEU A 80 -5.91 18.77 -7.11
CA LEU A 80 -7.10 18.42 -6.36
C LEU A 80 -7.08 16.94 -5.95
N LYS A 81 -6.77 16.03 -6.87
CA LYS A 81 -6.65 14.59 -6.57
C LYS A 81 -5.52 14.33 -5.57
N MET A 82 -4.38 15.00 -5.72
CA MET A 82 -3.26 14.88 -4.79
C MET A 82 -3.61 15.41 -3.40
N THR A 83 -4.27 16.56 -3.30
CA THR A 83 -4.73 17.13 -2.03
C THR A 83 -5.75 16.24 -1.35
N ALA A 84 -6.69 15.67 -2.12
CA ALA A 84 -7.63 14.67 -1.60
C ALA A 84 -6.91 13.42 -1.07
N PHE A 85 -5.86 12.95 -1.75
CA PHE A 85 -5.05 11.83 -1.27
C PHE A 85 -4.24 12.15 -0.02
N LEU A 86 -3.65 13.34 0.07
CA LEU A 86 -2.97 13.81 1.28
C LEU A 86 -3.94 13.95 2.46
N PHE A 87 -5.16 14.43 2.20
CA PHE A 87 -6.22 14.44 3.20
C PHE A 87 -6.54 13.02 3.70
N LEU A 88 -6.63 12.03 2.80
CA LEU A 88 -6.79 10.63 3.21
C LEU A 88 -5.64 10.14 4.08
N PHE A 89 -4.38 10.49 3.79
CA PHE A 89 -3.24 10.13 4.64
C PHE A 89 -3.36 10.72 6.05
N VAL A 90 -3.73 11.99 6.17
CA VAL A 90 -3.97 12.64 7.46
C VAL A 90 -5.17 12.02 8.18
N TRP A 91 -6.23 11.68 7.44
CA TRP A 91 -7.42 11.08 8.02
C TRP A 91 -7.16 9.66 8.55
N VAL A 92 -6.42 8.84 7.80
CA VAL A 92 -6.00 7.49 8.24
C VAL A 92 -5.13 7.58 9.49
N ARG A 93 -4.22 8.56 9.55
CA ARG A 93 -3.41 8.83 10.74
C ARG A 93 -4.28 9.14 11.98
N SER A 94 -5.36 9.90 11.81
CA SER A 94 -6.23 10.29 12.91
C SER A 94 -7.22 9.20 13.34
N THR A 95 -7.51 8.22 12.48
CA THR A 95 -8.57 7.22 12.73
C THR A 95 -8.06 5.86 13.20
N LEU A 96 -6.86 5.44 12.78
CA LEU A 96 -6.35 4.12 13.12
C LEU A 96 -5.47 4.14 14.37
N PRO A 97 -5.67 3.19 15.31
CA PRO A 97 -4.72 2.97 16.38
C PRO A 97 -3.41 2.41 15.83
N ARG A 98 -2.31 2.65 16.55
CA ARG A 98 -0.96 2.21 16.18
C ARG A 98 -0.89 0.68 16.04
N VAL A 99 -0.26 0.21 14.97
CA VAL A 99 -0.13 -1.22 14.65
C VAL A 99 1.23 -1.73 15.09
N ARG A 100 1.30 -2.97 15.61
CA ARG A 100 2.57 -3.59 16.04
C ARG A 100 3.37 -4.11 14.84
N TYR A 101 4.70 -4.13 14.94
CA TYR A 101 5.61 -4.65 13.91
C TYR A 101 5.21 -6.04 13.40
N ASP A 102 4.94 -6.97 14.32
CA ASP A 102 4.55 -8.34 13.97
C ASP A 102 3.25 -8.40 13.15
N GLN A 103 2.30 -7.50 13.42
CA GLN A 103 1.03 -7.42 12.69
C GLN A 103 1.22 -6.84 11.29
N LEU A 104 2.12 -5.85 11.15
CA LEU A 104 2.48 -5.30 9.85
C LEU A 104 3.21 -6.33 9.00
N MET A 105 4.16 -7.06 9.59
CA MET A 105 4.91 -8.12 8.91
C MET A 105 3.97 -9.23 8.44
N ASP A 106 3.02 -9.63 9.28
CA ASP A 106 1.98 -10.58 8.91
C ASP A 106 1.09 -10.06 7.78
N LEU A 107 0.68 -8.79 7.80
CA LEU A 107 -0.10 -8.18 6.72
C LEU A 107 0.69 -8.15 5.41
N GLY A 108 1.95 -7.74 5.45
CA GLY A 108 2.84 -7.69 4.28
C GLY A 108 3.03 -9.05 3.63
N TRP A 109 3.53 -10.01 4.41
CA TRP A 109 3.96 -11.30 3.88
C TRP A 109 2.84 -12.30 3.66
N LYS A 110 1.82 -12.33 4.53
CA LYS A 110 0.75 -13.34 4.45
C LYS A 110 -0.45 -12.87 3.65
N VAL A 111 -0.62 -11.55 3.47
CA VAL A 111 -1.79 -10.98 2.78
C VAL A 111 -1.40 -10.23 1.53
N LEU A 112 -0.57 -9.19 1.63
CA LEU A 112 -0.30 -8.28 0.51
C LEU A 112 0.48 -8.94 -0.64
N ILE A 113 1.53 -9.72 -0.34
CA ILE A 113 2.33 -10.41 -1.38
C ILE A 113 1.51 -11.48 -2.12
N PRO A 114 0.83 -12.43 -1.44
CA PRO A 114 0.03 -13.43 -2.14
C PRO A 114 -1.12 -12.80 -2.96
N LEU A 115 -1.73 -11.74 -2.43
CA LEU A 115 -2.82 -11.03 -3.10
C LEU A 115 -2.34 -10.32 -4.36
N SER A 116 -1.19 -9.63 -4.32
CA SER A 116 -0.66 -8.90 -5.48
C SER A 116 -0.22 -9.86 -6.59
N LEU A 117 0.44 -10.97 -6.23
CA LEU A 117 0.82 -12.02 -7.19
C LEU A 117 -0.41 -12.69 -7.81
N GLY A 118 -1.41 -13.03 -7.00
CA GLY A 118 -2.67 -13.60 -7.48
C GLY A 118 -3.37 -12.65 -8.47
N TRP A 119 -3.44 -11.36 -8.14
CA TRP A 119 -4.03 -10.35 -9.02
C TRP A 119 -3.27 -10.19 -10.35
N LEU A 120 -1.93 -10.20 -10.30
CA LEU A 120 -1.11 -10.13 -11.51
C LEU A 120 -1.34 -11.34 -12.42
N LEU A 121 -1.38 -12.55 -11.87
CA LEU A 121 -1.64 -13.78 -12.64
C LEU A 121 -3.04 -13.79 -13.27
N LEU A 122 -4.04 -13.29 -12.54
CA LEU A 122 -5.40 -13.12 -13.07
C LEU A 122 -5.43 -12.17 -14.25
N LEU A 123 -4.80 -10.99 -14.13
CA LEU A 123 -4.72 -10.02 -15.21
C LEU A 123 -3.97 -10.60 -16.42
N ALA A 124 -2.82 -11.23 -16.20
CA ALA A 124 -2.03 -11.83 -17.27
C ALA A 124 -2.84 -12.89 -18.05
N THR A 125 -3.56 -13.75 -17.33
CA THR A 125 -4.41 -14.78 -17.93
C THR A 125 -5.58 -14.16 -18.68
N PHE A 126 -6.19 -13.10 -18.15
CA PHE A 126 -7.27 -12.37 -18.83
C PHE A 126 -6.81 -11.74 -20.14
N TRP A 127 -5.64 -11.09 -20.16
CA TRP A 127 -5.07 -10.50 -21.37
C TRP A 127 -4.79 -11.56 -22.45
N VAL A 128 -4.13 -12.66 -22.07
CA VAL A 128 -3.85 -13.77 -23.01
C VAL A 128 -5.14 -14.41 -23.53
N ALA A 129 -6.14 -14.60 -22.66
CA ALA A 129 -7.45 -15.13 -23.04
C ALA A 129 -8.16 -14.24 -24.06
N ARG A 130 -8.07 -12.91 -23.89
CA ARG A 130 -8.65 -11.94 -24.81
C ARG A 130 -7.98 -12.01 -26.18
N ASP A 131 -6.65 -12.11 -26.22
CA ASP A 131 -5.88 -12.21 -27.46
C ASP A 131 -6.20 -13.49 -28.24
N GLN A 132 -6.52 -14.58 -27.55
CA GLN A 132 -6.92 -15.84 -28.17
C GLN A 132 -8.44 -15.96 -28.41
N HIS A 133 -9.20 -14.87 -28.22
CA HIS A 133 -10.66 -14.84 -28.35
C HIS A 133 -11.41 -15.88 -27.50
N TRP A 134 -10.83 -16.30 -26.37
CA TRP A 134 -11.51 -17.18 -25.43
C TRP A 134 -12.64 -16.43 -24.73
N ASN A 135 -13.64 -17.16 -24.23
CA ASN A 135 -14.72 -16.55 -23.46
C ASN A 135 -14.15 -15.95 -22.15
N GLY A 136 -14.07 -14.61 -22.11
CA GLY A 136 -13.49 -13.87 -20.98
C GLY A 136 -14.15 -14.17 -19.63
N PHE A 137 -15.43 -14.52 -19.62
CA PHE A 137 -16.11 -14.90 -18.37
C PHE A 137 -15.59 -16.22 -17.82
N VAL A 138 -15.34 -17.20 -18.69
CA VAL A 138 -14.84 -18.52 -18.30
C VAL A 138 -13.40 -18.43 -17.80
N THR A 139 -12.57 -17.60 -18.42
CA THR A 139 -11.16 -17.45 -18.05
C THR A 139 -10.97 -16.69 -16.74
N VAL A 140 -11.79 -15.65 -16.50
CA VAL A 140 -11.82 -14.96 -15.20
C VAL A 140 -12.37 -15.89 -14.12
N ALA A 141 -13.42 -16.66 -14.40
CA ALA A 141 -13.99 -17.60 -13.43
C ALA A 141 -12.98 -18.70 -13.04
N LEU A 142 -12.31 -19.32 -14.03
CA LEU A 142 -11.27 -20.32 -13.79
C LEU A 142 -10.07 -19.72 -13.07
N GLY A 143 -9.60 -18.55 -13.50
CA GLY A 143 -8.51 -17.84 -12.84
C GLY A 143 -8.84 -17.55 -11.38
N ALA A 144 -10.07 -17.07 -11.09
CA ALA A 144 -10.52 -16.78 -9.73
C ALA A 144 -10.61 -18.05 -8.88
N VAL A 145 -11.08 -19.17 -9.45
CA VAL A 145 -11.09 -20.47 -8.76
C VAL A 145 -9.68 -20.95 -8.44
N VAL A 146 -8.73 -20.84 -9.37
CA VAL A 146 -7.32 -21.18 -9.14
C VAL A 146 -6.68 -20.27 -8.09
N GLY A 147 -6.99 -18.97 -8.13
CA GLY A 147 -6.52 -18.01 -7.14
C GLY A 147 -7.08 -18.28 -5.74
N LEU A 148 -8.38 -18.59 -5.62
CA LEU A 148 -9.04 -18.90 -4.36
C LEU A 148 -8.58 -20.24 -3.77
N THR A 149 -8.38 -21.26 -4.61
CA THR A 149 -7.82 -22.54 -4.18
C THR A 149 -6.37 -22.38 -3.72
N GLY A 150 -5.54 -21.66 -4.48
CA GLY A 150 -4.17 -21.33 -4.06
C GLY A 150 -4.12 -20.56 -2.73
N TYR A 151 -5.01 -19.57 -2.55
CA TYR A 151 -5.13 -18.84 -1.29
C TYR A 151 -5.59 -19.73 -0.13
N GLY A 152 -6.55 -20.62 -0.37
CA GLY A 152 -7.04 -21.60 0.61
C GLY A 152 -5.95 -22.57 1.06
N LEU A 153 -5.14 -23.09 0.12
CA LEU A 153 -3.99 -23.94 0.43
C LEU A 153 -2.93 -23.20 1.26
N LEU A 154 -2.66 -21.93 0.93
CA LEU A 154 -1.71 -21.10 1.66
C LEU A 154 -2.18 -20.83 3.10
N LYS A 155 -3.48 -20.53 3.28
CA LYS A 155 -4.12 -20.44 4.60
C LYS A 155 -4.02 -21.76 5.38
N GLY A 156 -4.30 -22.88 4.73
CA GLY A 156 -4.19 -24.21 5.32
C GLY A 156 -2.77 -24.52 5.79
N ALA A 157 -1.76 -24.23 4.98
CA ALA A 157 -0.36 -24.42 5.33
C ALA A 157 0.06 -23.58 6.55
N ILE A 158 -0.37 -22.31 6.61
CA ILE A 158 -0.10 -21.43 7.75
C ILE A 158 -0.80 -21.94 9.03
N ALA A 159 -2.04 -22.44 8.92
CA ALA A 159 -2.77 -23.01 10.05
C ALA A 159 -2.08 -24.27 10.61
N THR A 160 -1.67 -25.19 9.73
CA THR A 160 -0.92 -26.40 10.11
C THR A 160 0.43 -26.06 10.75
N SER A 161 1.13 -25.04 10.24
CA SER A 161 2.39 -24.57 10.83
C SER A 161 2.21 -24.03 12.25
N LYS A 162 1.13 -23.26 12.51
CA LYS A 162 0.81 -22.78 13.87
C LYS A 162 0.47 -23.93 14.81
N ALA A 163 -0.30 -24.92 14.35
CA ALA A 163 -0.69 -26.08 15.17
C ALA A 163 0.55 -26.87 15.64
N ARG A 164 1.47 -27.21 14.72
CA ARG A 164 2.71 -27.94 15.06
C ARG A 164 3.64 -27.17 16.00
N ARG A 165 3.63 -25.84 15.93
CA ARG A 165 4.45 -24.99 16.81
C ARG A 165 3.94 -24.97 18.26
N LEU A 166 2.65 -25.24 18.47
CA LEU A 166 2.07 -25.34 19.81
C LEU A 166 2.32 -26.72 20.43
N GLU A 167 2.31 -27.78 19.62
CA GLU A 167 2.62 -29.15 20.06
C GLU A 167 4.06 -29.26 20.58
N GLY A 168 5.05 -28.72 19.86
CA GLY A 168 6.45 -28.77 20.28
C GLY A 168 6.87 -27.87 21.46
N VAL A 169 5.93 -27.19 22.11
CA VAL A 169 6.17 -26.42 23.36
C VAL A 169 5.67 -27.20 24.59
N VAL A 170 4.89 -28.26 24.38
CA VAL A 170 4.29 -29.08 25.44
C VAL A 170 5.18 -30.28 25.81
N ASP A 171 6.13 -30.64 24.95
CA ASP A 171 7.18 -31.66 25.17
C ASP A 171 8.48 -31.04 25.72
#